data_AF-A0A0D9Z4F0-F1
#
_entry.id   AF-A0A0D9Z4F0-F1
#
_cell.length_a   1.000
_cell.length_b   1.000
_cell.length_c   1.000
_cell.angle_alpha   90.00
_cell.angle_beta   90.00
_cell.angle_gamma   90.00
#
_symmetry.space_group_name_H-M   'P 1'
#
loop_
_entity.id
_entity.type
_entity.pdbx_description
1 polymer ?
#
loop_
_entity_poly.entity_id
_entity_poly.type
_entity_poly.pdbx_seq_one_letter_code
_entity_poly.pdbx_strand_id
1 'polypeptide(L)'
;MALVEDNNAVAVSFSEEQEALVLKSWAILKKDSANIALRFFLKIFEVAPSASQMFSFLRNSDVPLEKNPKLKTHAMSVFVMTCEAAAQLRKAGKVTVRDTTLKRLGATHLKYGVGDAHFEVVKFALLDTIKEEVPADMWSPAMKSAWSEAYDHLVAAIKQEMKPAEVTTSKQEFCQEAMAANGSNVVSRGAVRFTEEQEALVLKSWAIMKNDSAHIGHRFFLKIFEVAPSARQLFSFLRNSDVPLEKNPKLKIHAMAVFVMTCEAAAQLRKTGRVTVRDTTIKRLGSTHFKNGVSDAHFEVAKFALLETIKEAVPASMWSPAMKGAWGEAYDHLVAAIKQGMKPAAAASNGAVRFTEEQEALVLKSWAIMKDDSANIGHRFFLKIFEVAPSARHLFSFLRNSDVPLEKNPNLKKHAMAVFVMTCEAAAQLRKTGRVTVRDTTIKRLGSTHFKNGVSDTHFEVARFALLETIKDGIPASMWNPEMKNAWGEAYEHLVAAIKEGMKPVALL
;
A
#
# COMPACT_ATOMS: atom_id res chain seq x y z
N MET A 1 -20.75 -17.63 53.59
CA MET A 1 -20.82 -18.28 52.27
C MET A 1 -20.13 -17.37 51.27
N ALA A 2 -18.84 -17.58 51.03
CA ALA A 2 -18.11 -16.94 49.95
C ALA A 2 -18.04 -17.96 48.81
N LEU A 3 -18.67 -17.65 47.67
CA LEU A 3 -18.50 -18.40 46.44
C LEU A 3 -17.25 -17.85 45.75
N VAL A 4 -16.19 -18.65 45.74
CA VAL A 4 -15.02 -18.45 44.88
C VAL A 4 -15.41 -19.03 43.53
N GLU A 5 -15.62 -18.17 42.53
CA GLU A 5 -15.74 -18.60 41.14
C GLU A 5 -14.36 -18.93 40.59
N ASP A 6 -14.17 -20.21 40.29
CA ASP A 6 -12.97 -20.81 39.73
C ASP A 6 -12.95 -20.52 38.22
N ASN A 7 -12.23 -19.48 37.80
CA ASN A 7 -12.03 -19.14 36.39
C ASN A 7 -10.93 -20.03 35.79
N ASN A 8 -11.24 -21.30 35.58
CA ASN A 8 -10.39 -22.22 34.84
C ASN A 8 -10.58 -21.99 33.33
N ALA A 9 -9.82 -21.07 32.77
CA ALA A 9 -9.71 -20.89 31.33
C ALA A 9 -9.15 -22.18 30.71
N VAL A 10 -10.00 -22.93 29.99
CA VAL A 10 -9.61 -24.12 29.25
C VAL A 10 -8.56 -23.71 28.22
N ALA A 11 -7.28 -23.98 28.51
CA ALA A 11 -6.24 -23.95 27.50
C ALA A 11 -6.55 -25.05 26.48
N VAL A 12 -7.04 -24.65 25.30
CA VAL A 12 -7.27 -25.56 24.18
C VAL A 12 -5.91 -26.15 23.81
N SER A 13 -5.72 -27.43 24.11
CA SER A 13 -4.50 -28.17 23.79
C SER A 13 -4.65 -28.83 22.43
N PHE A 14 -3.53 -28.95 21.70
CA PHE A 14 -3.49 -29.60 20.40
C PHE A 14 -4.01 -31.05 20.50
N SER A 15 -5.09 -31.35 19.76
CA SER A 15 -5.87 -32.58 19.94
C SER A 15 -5.20 -33.80 19.29
N GLU A 16 -5.65 -34.99 19.65
CA GLU A 16 -5.19 -36.24 19.02
C GLU A 16 -5.54 -36.29 17.54
N GLU A 17 -6.73 -35.80 17.20
CA GLU A 17 -7.22 -35.71 15.83
C GLU A 17 -6.38 -34.74 15.00
N GLN A 18 -6.00 -33.59 15.57
CA GLN A 18 -5.11 -32.63 14.92
C GLN A 18 -3.73 -33.24 14.64
N GLU A 19 -3.14 -33.91 15.62
CA GLU A 19 -1.87 -34.64 15.44
C GLU A 19 -2.00 -35.73 14.37
N ALA A 20 -3.05 -36.54 14.44
CA ALA A 20 -3.28 -37.62 13.47
C ALA A 20 -3.42 -37.07 12.04
N LEU A 21 -4.07 -35.93 11.83
CA LEU A 21 -4.19 -35.29 10.51
C LEU A 21 -2.82 -34.85 9.97
N VAL A 22 -1.98 -34.23 10.80
CA VAL A 22 -0.63 -33.82 10.43
C VAL A 22 0.25 -35.03 10.14
N LEU A 23 0.25 -36.05 11.00
CA LEU A 23 1.08 -37.25 10.83
C LEU A 23 0.66 -38.09 9.62
N LYS A 24 -0.65 -38.25 9.37
CA LYS A 24 -1.16 -38.99 8.20
C LYS A 24 -0.76 -38.32 6.88
N SER A 25 -0.94 -37.00 6.77
CA SER A 25 -0.53 -36.25 5.59
C SER A 25 0.99 -36.22 5.44
N TRP A 26 1.74 -36.04 6.54
CA TRP A 26 3.19 -36.13 6.54
C TRP A 26 3.72 -37.49 6.06
N ALA A 27 3.05 -38.60 6.38
CA ALA A 27 3.44 -39.93 5.91
C ALA A 27 3.44 -40.06 4.37
N ILE A 28 2.63 -39.25 3.68
CA ILE A 28 2.64 -39.14 2.21
C ILE A 28 3.76 -38.19 1.78
N LEU A 29 3.78 -36.99 2.34
CA LEU A 29 4.69 -35.92 1.94
C LEU A 29 6.17 -36.27 2.18
N LYS A 30 6.46 -37.07 3.22
CA LYS A 30 7.84 -37.48 3.56
C LYS A 30 8.55 -38.22 2.43
N LYS A 31 7.80 -38.92 1.56
CA LYS A 31 8.34 -39.72 0.44
C LYS A 31 9.12 -38.87 -0.57
N ASP A 32 8.72 -37.63 -0.78
CA ASP A 32 9.40 -36.66 -1.66
C ASP A 32 9.61 -35.30 -0.96
N SER A 33 9.76 -35.33 0.36
CA SER A 33 9.79 -34.12 1.21
C SER A 33 10.83 -33.11 0.77
N ALA A 34 11.95 -33.57 0.21
CA ALA A 34 13.03 -32.70 -0.23
C ALA A 34 12.65 -31.82 -1.43
N ASN A 35 11.94 -32.38 -2.42
CA ASN A 35 11.50 -31.61 -3.59
C ASN A 35 10.20 -30.85 -3.31
N ILE A 36 9.31 -31.41 -2.50
CA ILE A 36 8.09 -30.71 -2.02
C ILE A 36 8.49 -29.48 -1.21
N ALA A 37 9.43 -29.60 -0.27
CA ALA A 37 9.92 -28.47 0.51
C ALA A 37 10.51 -27.37 -0.39
N LEU A 38 11.30 -27.77 -1.39
CA LEU A 38 11.87 -26.82 -2.34
C LEU A 38 10.78 -26.10 -3.15
N ARG A 39 9.77 -26.82 -3.66
CA ARG A 39 8.61 -26.22 -4.35
C ARG A 39 7.86 -25.22 -3.46
N PHE A 40 7.67 -25.56 -2.19
CA PHE A 40 7.12 -24.65 -1.18
C PHE A 40 7.94 -23.35 -1.06
N PHE A 41 9.27 -23.43 -1.04
CA PHE A 41 10.13 -22.23 -0.97
C PHE A 41 10.18 -21.43 -2.27
N LEU A 42 10.09 -22.08 -3.42
CA LEU A 42 9.93 -21.37 -4.69
C LEU A 42 8.61 -20.57 -4.70
N LYS A 43 7.52 -21.16 -4.18
CA LYS A 43 6.23 -20.48 -4.01
C LYS A 43 6.34 -19.27 -3.05
N ILE A 44 7.15 -19.34 -1.99
CA ILE A 44 7.45 -18.16 -1.15
C ILE A 44 8.07 -17.05 -2.01
N PHE A 45 9.02 -17.34 -2.89
CA PHE A 45 9.69 -16.34 -3.73
C PHE A 45 8.87 -15.88 -4.95
N GLU A 46 7.82 -16.62 -5.29
CA GLU A 46 6.80 -16.16 -6.22
C GLU A 46 5.87 -15.13 -5.56
N VAL A 47 5.45 -15.39 -4.31
CA VAL A 47 4.54 -14.52 -3.55
C VAL A 47 5.26 -13.30 -2.97
N ALA A 48 6.43 -13.50 -2.37
CA ALA A 48 7.29 -12.46 -1.82
C ALA A 48 8.72 -12.57 -2.40
N PRO A 49 8.94 -12.14 -3.66
CA PRO A 49 10.25 -12.15 -4.30
C PRO A 49 11.40 -11.48 -3.52
N SER A 50 11.08 -10.47 -2.71
CA SER A 50 11.99 -9.77 -1.78
C SER A 50 12.57 -10.72 -0.72
N ALA A 51 11.80 -11.70 -0.23
CA ALA A 51 12.20 -12.61 0.85
C ALA A 51 13.47 -13.42 0.51
N SER A 52 13.76 -13.68 -0.77
CA SER A 52 15.01 -14.36 -1.15
C SER A 52 16.28 -13.55 -0.82
N GLN A 53 16.18 -12.26 -0.48
CA GLN A 53 17.30 -11.45 0.02
C GLN A 53 17.69 -11.69 1.47
N MET A 54 16.79 -12.31 2.23
CA MET A 54 17.04 -12.66 3.62
C MET A 54 17.98 -13.86 3.72
N PHE A 55 18.10 -14.64 2.64
CA PHE A 55 19.00 -15.77 2.52
C PHE A 55 20.35 -15.28 2.03
N SER A 56 21.32 -15.16 2.93
CA SER A 56 22.67 -14.69 2.59
C SER A 56 23.33 -15.50 1.48
N PHE A 57 23.06 -16.81 1.41
CA PHE A 57 23.57 -17.71 0.39
C PHE A 57 22.90 -17.57 -0.98
N LEU A 58 21.81 -16.79 -1.10
CA LEU A 58 21.15 -16.48 -2.38
C LEU A 58 21.53 -15.11 -2.93
N ARG A 59 22.09 -14.20 -2.11
CA ARG A 59 22.32 -12.80 -2.53
C ARG A 59 23.27 -12.66 -3.73
N ASN A 60 24.29 -13.52 -3.82
CA ASN A 60 25.33 -13.49 -4.85
C ASN A 60 25.54 -14.88 -5.47
N SER A 61 24.47 -15.68 -5.61
CA SER A 61 24.58 -17.04 -6.15
C SER A 61 24.10 -17.09 -7.60
N ASP A 62 24.92 -17.66 -8.47
CA ASP A 62 24.56 -17.96 -9.87
C ASP A 62 23.82 -19.29 -10.02
N VAL A 63 23.60 -20.00 -8.91
CA VAL A 63 22.88 -21.28 -8.89
C VAL A 63 21.38 -20.99 -8.95
N PRO A 64 20.64 -21.52 -9.95
CA PRO A 64 19.18 -21.42 -9.98
C PRO A 64 18.55 -21.87 -8.66
N LEU A 65 17.46 -21.22 -8.24
CA LEU A 65 16.83 -21.48 -6.95
C LEU A 65 16.45 -22.96 -6.80
N GLU A 66 15.98 -23.56 -7.88
CA GLU A 66 15.55 -24.96 -8.03
C GLU A 66 16.72 -25.96 -7.86
N LYS A 67 17.95 -25.49 -8.00
CA LYS A 67 19.17 -26.30 -7.89
C LYS A 67 20.01 -25.94 -6.67
N ASN A 68 19.56 -24.99 -5.83
CA ASN A 68 20.36 -24.51 -4.71
C ASN A 68 20.27 -25.48 -3.51
N PRO A 69 21.37 -26.18 -3.14
CA PRO A 69 21.33 -27.18 -2.08
C PRO A 69 21.07 -26.57 -0.70
N LYS A 70 21.57 -25.36 -0.42
CA LYS A 70 21.36 -24.67 0.86
C LYS A 70 19.91 -24.24 1.03
N LEU A 71 19.26 -23.80 -0.06
CA LEU A 71 17.83 -23.51 -0.05
C LEU A 71 17.03 -24.77 0.22
N LYS A 72 17.32 -25.87 -0.49
CA LYS A 72 16.65 -27.16 -0.31
C LYS A 72 16.77 -27.66 1.13
N THR A 73 17.96 -27.61 1.73
CA THR A 73 18.16 -27.99 3.14
C THR A 73 17.34 -27.13 4.09
N HIS A 74 17.38 -25.81 3.94
CA HIS A 74 16.60 -24.90 4.79
C HIS A 74 15.09 -25.16 4.66
N ALA A 75 14.62 -25.35 3.43
CA ALA A 75 13.24 -25.66 3.14
C ALA A 75 12.77 -26.95 3.83
N MET A 76 13.58 -28.01 3.74
CA MET A 76 13.30 -29.26 4.44
C MET A 76 13.23 -29.07 5.95
N SER A 77 14.15 -28.29 6.53
CA SER A 77 14.14 -28.02 7.97
C SER A 77 12.84 -27.37 8.41
N VAL A 78 12.34 -26.36 7.69
CA VAL A 78 11.05 -25.72 8.03
C VAL A 78 9.91 -26.74 7.98
N PHE A 79 9.84 -27.54 6.91
CA PHE A 79 8.74 -28.48 6.72
C PHE A 79 8.72 -29.59 7.80
N VAL A 80 9.89 -30.15 8.11
CA VAL A 80 10.05 -31.17 9.16
C VAL A 80 9.75 -30.59 10.54
N MET A 81 10.30 -29.41 10.86
CA MET A 81 10.09 -28.79 12.17
C MET A 81 8.62 -28.45 12.42
N THR A 82 7.85 -28.07 11.39
CA THR A 82 6.40 -27.87 11.53
C THR A 82 5.67 -29.18 11.84
N CYS A 83 6.06 -30.29 11.21
CA CYS A 83 5.48 -31.60 11.54
C CYS A 83 5.84 -32.03 12.97
N GLU A 84 7.09 -31.84 13.38
CA GLU A 84 7.55 -32.17 14.74
C GLU A 84 6.85 -31.31 15.80
N ALA A 85 6.58 -30.04 15.50
CA ALA A 85 5.85 -29.14 16.37
C ALA A 85 4.45 -29.69 16.71
N ALA A 86 3.73 -30.28 15.75
CA ALA A 86 2.43 -30.91 16.00
C ALA A 86 2.52 -32.03 17.06
N ALA A 87 3.51 -32.92 16.92
CA ALA A 87 3.72 -34.01 17.88
C ALA A 87 4.16 -33.49 19.27
N GLN A 88 4.98 -32.44 19.30
CA GLN A 88 5.42 -31.81 20.55
C GLN A 88 4.26 -31.10 21.26
N LEU A 89 3.40 -30.41 20.53
CA LEU A 89 2.22 -29.75 21.07
C LEU A 89 1.26 -30.75 21.70
N ARG A 90 1.02 -31.90 21.07
CA ARG A 90 0.21 -32.97 21.67
C ARG A 90 0.86 -33.50 22.95
N LYS A 91 2.15 -33.85 22.89
CA LYS A 91 2.84 -34.54 24.00
C LYS A 91 3.11 -33.64 25.20
N ALA A 92 3.44 -32.38 24.96
CA ALA A 92 3.98 -31.47 25.97
C ALA A 92 3.21 -30.14 26.11
N GLY A 93 2.17 -29.92 25.30
CA GLY A 93 1.40 -28.66 25.28
C GLY A 93 2.16 -27.46 24.71
N LYS A 94 3.42 -27.66 24.27
CA LYS A 94 4.30 -26.62 23.74
C LYS A 94 5.34 -27.21 22.80
N VAL A 95 5.93 -26.36 21.96
CA VAL A 95 7.10 -26.70 21.14
C VAL A 95 8.32 -26.83 22.05
N THR A 96 9.00 -27.98 22.02
CA THR A 96 10.12 -28.36 22.91
C THR A 96 11.45 -28.48 22.16
N VAL A 97 11.60 -27.75 21.04
CA VAL A 97 12.88 -27.62 20.34
C VAL A 97 13.94 -27.10 21.33
N ARG A 98 15.10 -27.76 21.41
CA ARG A 98 16.18 -27.42 22.35
C ARG A 98 16.43 -25.90 22.39
N ASP A 99 16.47 -25.31 23.58
CA ASP A 99 16.60 -23.87 23.79
C ASP A 99 17.75 -23.24 22.99
N THR A 100 18.89 -23.91 22.93
CA THR A 100 20.06 -23.45 22.16
C THR A 100 19.79 -23.37 20.66
N THR A 101 18.95 -24.27 20.13
CA THR A 101 18.51 -24.24 18.73
C THR A 101 17.51 -23.12 18.49
N LEU A 102 16.51 -22.93 19.36
CA LEU A 102 15.53 -21.83 19.23
C LEU A 102 16.21 -20.45 19.33
N LYS A 103 17.12 -20.25 20.29
CA LYS A 103 17.94 -19.04 20.41
C LYS A 103 18.70 -18.73 19.13
N ARG A 104 19.37 -19.74 18.55
CA ARG A 104 20.09 -19.59 17.28
C ARG A 104 19.16 -19.25 16.12
N LEU A 105 17.99 -19.89 16.04
CA LEU A 105 17.01 -19.62 15.01
C LEU A 105 16.46 -18.19 15.13
N GLY A 106 15.98 -17.79 16.32
CA GLY A 106 15.47 -16.44 16.58
C GLY A 106 16.50 -15.36 16.26
N ALA A 107 17.73 -15.49 16.77
CA ALA A 107 18.82 -14.56 16.47
C ALA A 107 19.14 -14.47 14.96
N THR A 108 19.10 -15.60 14.25
CA THR A 108 19.36 -15.64 12.80
C THR A 108 18.24 -14.96 12.01
N HIS A 109 16.98 -15.24 12.33
CA HIS A 109 15.83 -14.62 11.67
C HIS A 109 15.80 -13.11 11.93
N LEU A 110 16.09 -12.68 13.17
CA LEU A 110 16.21 -11.27 13.53
C LEU A 110 17.36 -10.58 12.75
N LYS A 111 18.55 -11.20 12.71
CA LYS A 111 19.73 -10.69 12.00
C LYS A 111 19.45 -10.43 10.52
N TYR A 112 18.69 -11.32 9.87
CA TYR A 112 18.36 -11.19 8.45
C TYR A 112 17.09 -10.36 8.19
N GLY A 113 16.52 -9.75 9.24
CA GLY A 113 15.39 -8.85 9.13
C GLY A 113 14.08 -9.53 8.80
N VAL A 114 13.96 -10.82 9.09
CA VAL A 114 12.68 -11.54 8.98
C VAL A 114 11.69 -10.87 9.93
N GLY A 115 10.53 -10.51 9.40
CA GLY A 115 9.44 -9.89 10.13
C GLY A 115 8.13 -10.65 9.94
N ASP A 116 7.11 -10.25 10.68
CA ASP A 116 5.82 -10.95 10.76
C ASP A 116 5.20 -11.30 9.41
N ALA A 117 5.20 -10.36 8.45
CA ALA A 117 4.68 -10.59 7.11
C ALA A 117 5.33 -11.78 6.38
N HIS A 118 6.62 -12.03 6.61
CA HIS A 118 7.34 -13.14 5.98
C HIS A 118 6.88 -14.49 6.54
N PHE A 119 6.62 -14.57 7.84
CA PHE A 119 6.08 -15.80 8.44
C PHE A 119 4.69 -16.14 7.89
N GLU A 120 3.89 -15.13 7.51
CA GLU A 120 2.58 -15.36 6.89
C GLU A 120 2.69 -15.89 5.45
N VAL A 121 3.65 -15.38 4.67
CA VAL A 121 3.92 -15.89 3.31
C VAL A 121 4.36 -17.35 3.38
N VAL A 122 5.23 -17.68 4.33
CA VAL A 122 5.71 -19.04 4.58
C VAL A 122 4.52 -19.94 4.97
N LYS A 123 3.64 -19.50 5.88
CA LYS A 123 2.43 -20.23 6.26
C LYS A 123 1.53 -20.52 5.05
N PHE A 124 1.25 -19.48 4.26
CA PHE A 124 0.43 -19.58 3.05
C PHE A 124 1.03 -20.59 2.07
N ALA A 125 2.32 -20.44 1.73
CA ALA A 125 2.99 -21.29 0.77
C ALA A 125 3.09 -22.75 1.26
N LEU A 126 3.28 -22.96 2.56
CA LEU A 126 3.30 -24.29 3.17
C LEU A 126 1.95 -24.98 3.00
N LEU A 127 0.86 -24.34 3.45
CA LEU A 127 -0.49 -24.91 3.39
C LEU A 127 -0.97 -25.15 1.94
N ASP A 128 -0.65 -24.22 1.04
CA ASP A 128 -1.00 -24.34 -0.39
C ASP A 128 -0.22 -25.49 -1.06
N THR A 129 1.03 -25.72 -0.65
CA THR A 129 1.84 -26.85 -1.14
C THR A 129 1.34 -28.18 -0.58
N ILE A 130 1.03 -28.25 0.72
CA ILE A 130 0.45 -29.48 1.31
C ILE A 130 -0.85 -29.84 0.59
N LYS A 131 -1.74 -28.87 0.36
CA LYS A 131 -2.99 -29.07 -0.38
C LYS A 131 -2.78 -29.64 -1.78
N GLU A 132 -1.77 -29.16 -2.51
CA GLU A 132 -1.46 -29.61 -3.87
C GLU A 132 -0.84 -31.02 -3.90
N GLU A 133 -0.13 -31.43 -2.85
CA GLU A 133 0.66 -32.67 -2.83
C GLU A 133 -0.01 -33.85 -2.11
N VAL A 134 -1.00 -33.61 -1.24
CA VAL A 134 -1.80 -34.70 -0.64
C VAL A 134 -2.94 -35.12 -1.59
N PRO A 135 -3.43 -36.38 -1.49
CA PRO A 135 -4.64 -36.79 -2.22
C PRO A 135 -5.81 -35.82 -1.97
N ALA A 136 -6.56 -35.51 -3.02
CA ALA A 136 -7.59 -34.47 -2.98
C ALA A 136 -8.70 -34.74 -1.94
N ASP A 137 -9.00 -36.01 -1.68
CA ASP A 137 -9.96 -36.49 -0.67
C ASP A 137 -9.41 -36.44 0.77
N MET A 138 -8.09 -36.29 0.93
CA MET A 138 -7.43 -36.16 2.23
C MET A 138 -7.40 -34.71 2.73
N TRP A 139 -7.32 -33.73 1.82
CA TRP A 139 -7.27 -32.32 2.20
C TRP A 139 -8.61 -31.83 2.75
N SER A 140 -8.63 -31.45 4.02
CA SER A 140 -9.84 -30.97 4.70
C SER A 140 -9.60 -29.65 5.43
N PRO A 141 -10.66 -28.88 5.75
CA PRO A 141 -10.54 -27.70 6.61
C PRO A 141 -9.88 -28.02 7.97
N ALA A 142 -10.17 -29.19 8.55
CA ALA A 142 -9.55 -29.65 9.79
C ALA A 142 -8.05 -29.88 9.62
N MET A 143 -7.62 -30.51 8.51
CA MET A 143 -6.20 -30.72 8.22
C MET A 143 -5.47 -29.39 8.01
N LYS A 144 -6.06 -28.46 7.27
CA LYS A 144 -5.54 -27.09 7.11
C LYS A 144 -5.33 -26.43 8.47
N SER A 145 -6.33 -26.52 9.35
CA SER A 145 -6.27 -25.94 10.70
C SER A 145 -5.17 -26.57 11.54
N ALA A 146 -5.03 -27.90 11.52
CA ALA A 146 -4.01 -28.60 12.30
C ALA A 146 -2.58 -28.23 11.87
N TRP A 147 -2.30 -28.18 10.56
CA TRP A 147 -1.00 -27.71 10.05
C TRP A 147 -0.75 -26.23 10.33
N SER A 148 -1.80 -25.40 10.24
CA SER A 148 -1.74 -23.98 10.55
C SER A 148 -1.33 -23.75 12.01
N GLU A 149 -2.00 -24.42 12.93
CA GLU A 149 -1.76 -24.27 14.37
C GLU A 149 -0.36 -24.77 14.77
N ALA A 150 0.05 -25.93 14.25
CA ALA A 150 1.42 -26.44 14.47
C ALA A 150 2.50 -25.45 13.99
N TYR A 151 2.27 -24.82 12.83
CA TYR A 151 3.14 -23.79 12.31
C TYR A 151 3.14 -22.52 13.18
N ASP A 152 1.96 -22.04 13.60
CA ASP A 152 1.82 -20.82 14.40
C ASP A 152 2.56 -20.94 15.74
N HIS A 153 2.46 -22.10 16.41
CA HIS A 153 3.18 -22.37 17.65
C HIS A 153 4.70 -22.44 17.45
N LEU A 154 5.17 -23.04 16.34
CA LEU A 154 6.59 -23.04 16.01
C LEU A 154 7.11 -21.61 15.78
N VAL A 155 6.36 -20.79 15.03
CA VAL A 155 6.71 -19.39 14.78
C VAL A 155 6.69 -18.59 16.08
N ALA A 156 5.71 -18.80 16.95
CA ALA A 156 5.65 -18.14 18.26
C ALA A 156 6.90 -18.44 19.09
N ALA A 157 7.34 -19.70 19.12
CA ALA A 157 8.59 -20.09 19.81
C ALA A 157 9.83 -19.43 19.21
N ILE A 158 9.92 -19.32 17.87
CA ILE A 158 11.04 -18.62 17.20
C ILE A 158 11.01 -17.11 17.53
N LYS A 159 9.84 -16.47 17.45
CA LYS A 159 9.67 -15.04 17.71
C LYS A 159 10.01 -14.66 19.15
N GLN A 160 9.74 -15.53 20.12
CA GLN A 160 10.16 -15.31 21.52
C GLN A 160 11.68 -15.13 21.67
N GLU A 161 12.45 -15.73 20.77
CA GLU A 161 13.92 -15.66 20.72
C GLU A 161 14.44 -14.65 19.68
N MET A 162 13.57 -13.96 18.94
CA MET A 162 13.93 -12.85 18.03
C MET A 162 14.16 -11.55 18.82
N LYS A 163 15.00 -11.61 19.84
CA LYS A 163 15.39 -10.48 20.70
C LYS A 163 16.84 -10.07 20.39
N PRO A 164 17.19 -8.78 20.52
CA PRO A 164 18.59 -8.37 20.53
C PRO A 164 19.31 -9.16 21.63
N ALA A 165 20.48 -9.72 21.34
CA ALA A 165 21.29 -10.36 22.38
C ALA A 165 21.54 -9.32 23.49
N GLU A 166 21.22 -9.66 24.75
CA GLU A 166 21.61 -8.84 25.89
C GLU A 166 23.13 -8.71 25.86
N VAL A 167 23.60 -7.53 25.47
CA VAL A 167 25.02 -7.17 25.50
C VAL A 167 25.40 -7.12 26.97
N THR A 168 26.09 -8.15 27.43
CA THR A 168 26.79 -8.12 28.70
C THR A 168 27.86 -7.04 28.59
N THR A 169 27.60 -5.94 29.28
CA THR A 169 28.39 -4.71 29.25
C THR A 169 29.81 -4.99 29.74
N SER A 170 30.82 -4.69 28.92
CA SER A 170 32.14 -4.34 29.45
C SER A 170 32.83 -3.27 28.59
N LYS A 171 33.08 -2.15 29.27
CA LYS A 171 34.12 -1.12 29.08
C LYS A 171 33.99 -0.09 27.94
N GLN A 172 33.69 1.13 28.41
CA GLN A 172 34.13 2.46 27.94
C GLN A 172 35.52 2.47 27.27
N GLU A 173 35.65 3.26 26.19
CA GLU A 173 36.64 4.37 26.07
C GLU A 173 36.42 5.20 24.78
N PHE A 174 36.21 6.52 24.97
CA PHE A 174 36.79 7.70 24.26
C PHE A 174 36.77 7.79 22.71
N CYS A 175 36.60 8.94 22.03
CA CYS A 175 36.16 10.31 22.31
C CYS A 175 35.82 10.99 20.95
N GLN A 176 35.23 12.19 21.03
CA GLN A 176 34.83 13.11 19.95
C GLN A 176 35.97 13.54 19.00
N GLU A 177 35.63 13.88 17.74
CA GLU A 177 35.77 15.23 17.13
C GLU A 177 35.57 15.18 15.59
N ALA A 178 34.79 16.13 15.06
CA ALA A 178 35.12 16.97 13.88
C ALA A 178 33.88 17.72 13.36
N MET A 179 33.82 19.02 13.67
CA MET A 179 33.07 20.01 12.88
C MET A 179 33.98 20.55 11.77
N ALA A 180 33.40 20.79 10.59
CA ALA A 180 33.56 22.00 9.74
C ALA A 180 33.68 21.72 8.23
N ALA A 181 33.00 22.59 7.47
CA ALA A 181 33.19 22.96 6.06
C ALA A 181 32.75 21.99 4.95
N ASN A 182 31.67 22.35 4.23
CA ASN A 182 31.87 23.05 2.95
C ASN A 182 30.57 23.67 2.42
N GLY A 183 30.63 24.95 2.04
CA GLY A 183 29.58 25.65 1.32
C GLY A 183 29.66 25.36 -0.18
N SER A 184 28.51 25.30 -0.84
CA SER A 184 28.40 25.29 -2.30
C SER A 184 27.37 26.30 -2.74
N ASN A 185 27.88 27.44 -3.25
CA ASN A 185 27.18 28.39 -4.09
C ASN A 185 26.63 27.66 -5.32
N VAL A 186 25.31 27.63 -5.49
CA VAL A 186 24.67 27.35 -6.78
C VAL A 186 23.85 28.56 -7.16
N VAL A 187 24.29 29.22 -8.22
CA VAL A 187 23.66 30.36 -8.89
C VAL A 187 22.26 29.96 -9.35
N SER A 188 21.24 30.61 -8.81
CA SER A 188 19.84 30.43 -9.19
C SER A 188 19.58 31.02 -10.58
N ARG A 189 19.29 30.15 -11.54
CA ARG A 189 18.71 30.53 -12.83
C ARG A 189 17.27 30.98 -12.59
N GLY A 190 16.95 32.23 -12.96
CA GLY A 190 15.77 32.97 -12.50
C GLY A 190 14.42 32.30 -12.70
N ALA A 191 13.65 32.18 -11.60
CA ALA A 191 12.22 31.92 -11.65
C ALA A 191 11.50 33.18 -12.14
N VAL A 192 10.75 33.06 -13.24
CA VAL A 192 9.83 34.11 -13.70
C VAL A 192 8.77 34.31 -12.61
N ARG A 193 8.63 35.53 -12.12
CA ARG A 193 7.67 35.91 -11.07
C ARG A 193 6.36 36.33 -11.72
N PHE A 194 5.23 35.95 -11.12
CA PHE A 194 3.88 36.36 -11.54
C PHE A 194 3.80 37.88 -11.75
N THR A 195 3.38 38.29 -12.95
CA THR A 195 3.50 39.67 -13.46
C THR A 195 2.30 40.55 -13.08
N GLU A 196 2.41 41.87 -13.27
CA GLU A 196 1.32 42.82 -12.99
C GLU A 196 0.18 42.60 -13.98
N GLU A 197 0.56 42.33 -15.21
CA GLU A 197 -0.32 42.05 -16.32
C GLU A 197 -1.13 40.78 -16.04
N GLN A 198 -0.50 39.71 -15.54
CA GLN A 198 -1.19 38.49 -15.13
C GLN A 198 -2.19 38.73 -14.00
N GLU A 199 -1.81 39.47 -12.95
CA GLU A 199 -2.73 39.83 -11.86
C GLU A 199 -3.89 40.66 -12.35
N ALA A 200 -3.62 41.69 -13.16
CA ALA A 200 -4.64 42.56 -13.73
C ALA A 200 -5.64 41.78 -14.60
N LEU A 201 -5.18 40.80 -15.38
CA LEU A 201 -6.04 39.93 -16.18
C LEU A 201 -6.99 39.12 -15.30
N VAL A 202 -6.49 38.53 -14.21
CA VAL A 202 -7.31 37.75 -13.25
C VAL A 202 -8.33 38.65 -12.54
N LEU A 203 -7.90 39.79 -11.99
CA LEU A 203 -8.78 40.67 -11.22
C LEU A 203 -9.84 41.37 -12.09
N LYS A 204 -9.48 41.82 -13.30
CA LYS A 204 -10.43 42.47 -14.22
C LYS A 204 -11.49 41.50 -14.70
N SER A 205 -11.10 40.27 -15.08
CA SER A 205 -12.07 39.25 -15.50
C SER A 205 -12.98 38.83 -14.34
N TRP A 206 -12.43 38.65 -13.13
CA TRP A 206 -13.23 38.37 -11.95
C TRP A 206 -14.21 39.51 -11.60
N ALA A 207 -13.83 40.77 -11.79
CA ALA A 207 -14.70 41.92 -11.52
C ALA A 207 -15.96 41.93 -12.39
N ILE A 208 -15.91 41.37 -13.60
CA ILE A 208 -17.07 41.16 -14.48
C ILE A 208 -17.91 39.99 -13.99
N MET A 209 -17.25 38.87 -13.69
CA MET A 209 -17.91 37.61 -13.34
C MET A 209 -18.57 37.62 -11.96
N LYS A 210 -18.05 38.36 -10.99
CA LYS A 210 -18.45 38.26 -9.57
C LYS A 210 -19.94 38.51 -9.31
N ASN A 211 -20.58 39.32 -10.15
CA ASN A 211 -22.01 39.65 -10.02
C ASN A 211 -22.92 38.47 -10.43
N ASP A 212 -22.45 37.56 -11.29
CA ASP A 212 -23.14 36.33 -11.70
C ASP A 212 -22.41 35.07 -11.21
N SER A 213 -21.64 35.21 -10.14
CA SER A 213 -20.81 34.16 -9.57
C SER A 213 -21.59 32.91 -9.14
N ALA A 214 -22.88 33.06 -8.83
CA ALA A 214 -23.76 31.93 -8.53
C ALA A 214 -23.95 31.00 -9.73
N HIS A 215 -24.32 31.56 -10.88
CA HIS A 215 -24.58 30.79 -12.11
C HIS A 215 -23.28 30.24 -12.70
N ILE A 216 -22.24 31.08 -12.72
CA ILE A 216 -20.88 30.69 -13.15
C ILE A 216 -20.36 29.53 -12.30
N GLY A 217 -20.56 29.60 -10.98
CA GLY A 217 -20.14 28.53 -10.07
C GLY A 217 -20.85 27.20 -10.31
N HIS A 218 -22.14 27.23 -10.68
CA HIS A 218 -22.87 26.01 -11.05
C HIS A 218 -22.36 25.44 -12.38
N ARG A 219 -22.14 26.30 -13.39
CA ARG A 219 -21.59 25.89 -14.69
C ARG A 219 -20.24 25.18 -14.54
N PHE A 220 -19.39 25.72 -13.66
CA PHE A 220 -18.09 25.12 -13.32
C PHE A 220 -18.22 23.67 -12.84
N PHE A 221 -19.11 23.39 -11.89
CA PHE A 221 -19.30 22.03 -11.39
C PHE A 221 -20.02 21.11 -12.36
N LEU A 222 -20.96 21.62 -13.16
CA LEU A 222 -21.58 20.84 -14.23
C LEU A 222 -20.50 20.35 -15.22
N LYS A 223 -19.60 21.23 -15.67
CA LYS A 223 -18.48 20.85 -16.53
C LYS A 223 -17.57 19.80 -15.89
N ILE A 224 -17.25 19.91 -14.60
CA ILE A 224 -16.49 18.88 -13.87
C ILE A 224 -17.19 17.52 -13.98
N PHE A 225 -18.50 17.47 -13.76
CA PHE A 225 -19.25 16.21 -13.74
C PHE A 225 -19.59 15.69 -15.14
N GLU A 226 -19.61 16.54 -16.16
CA GLU A 226 -19.68 16.12 -17.56
C GLU A 226 -18.38 15.44 -17.99
N VAL A 227 -17.23 16.00 -17.61
CA VAL A 227 -15.90 15.43 -17.94
C VAL A 227 -15.58 14.20 -17.07
N ALA A 228 -15.92 14.24 -15.78
CA ALA A 228 -15.65 13.19 -14.82
C ALA A 228 -16.90 12.91 -13.95
N PRO A 229 -17.88 12.12 -14.45
CA PRO A 229 -19.10 11.82 -13.72
C PRO A 229 -18.88 11.20 -12.33
N SER A 230 -17.84 10.37 -12.19
CA SER A 230 -17.46 9.73 -10.92
C SER A 230 -17.04 10.74 -9.83
N ALA A 231 -16.58 11.94 -10.21
CA ALA A 231 -16.18 12.98 -9.25
C ALA A 231 -17.34 13.43 -8.36
N ARG A 232 -18.60 13.22 -8.77
CA ARG A 232 -19.80 13.47 -7.94
C ARG A 232 -19.72 12.77 -6.58
N GLN A 233 -19.15 11.56 -6.53
CA GLN A 233 -19.10 10.74 -5.32
C GLN A 233 -18.14 11.30 -4.24
N LEU A 234 -17.23 12.19 -4.64
CA LEU A 234 -16.27 12.86 -3.75
C LEU A 234 -16.94 13.94 -2.89
N PHE A 235 -18.11 14.43 -3.31
CA PHE A 235 -18.88 15.42 -2.58
C PHE A 235 -19.89 14.71 -1.69
N SER A 236 -19.59 14.63 -0.39
CA SER A 236 -20.44 13.94 0.60
C SER A 236 -21.89 14.45 0.60
N PHE A 237 -22.10 15.74 0.34
CA PHE A 237 -23.42 16.36 0.26
C PHE A 237 -24.17 16.11 -1.05
N LEU A 238 -23.56 15.45 -2.04
CA LEU A 238 -24.21 15.04 -3.29
C LEU A 238 -24.56 13.55 -3.32
N ARG A 239 -23.86 12.71 -2.53
CA ARG A 239 -23.95 11.25 -2.62
C ARG A 239 -25.38 10.70 -2.44
N ASN A 240 -26.20 11.36 -1.62
CA ASN A 240 -27.58 10.97 -1.29
C ASN A 240 -28.55 12.16 -1.39
N SER A 241 -28.34 13.10 -2.31
CA SER A 241 -29.16 14.31 -2.41
C SER A 241 -30.09 14.26 -3.62
N ASP A 242 -31.38 14.49 -3.39
CA ASP A 242 -32.39 14.64 -4.44
C ASP A 242 -32.46 16.07 -5.01
N VAL A 243 -31.60 16.98 -4.53
CA VAL A 243 -31.55 18.37 -4.99
C VAL A 243 -30.80 18.39 -6.33
N PRO A 244 -31.41 18.92 -7.41
CA PRO A 244 -30.71 19.13 -8.67
C PRO A 244 -29.42 19.93 -8.45
N LEU A 245 -28.35 19.58 -9.17
CA LEU A 245 -27.03 20.17 -8.97
C LEU A 245 -27.05 21.70 -9.07
N GLU A 246 -27.86 22.22 -9.99
CA GLU A 246 -28.07 23.64 -10.29
C GLU A 246 -28.78 24.39 -9.15
N LYS A 247 -29.38 23.66 -8.21
CA LYS A 247 -30.09 24.23 -7.05
C LYS A 247 -29.36 23.93 -5.75
N ASN A 248 -28.20 23.26 -5.77
CA ASN A 248 -27.51 22.85 -4.55
C ASN A 248 -26.70 24.02 -3.94
N PRO A 249 -27.11 24.56 -2.78
CA PRO A 249 -26.44 25.74 -2.20
C PRO A 249 -25.01 25.46 -1.73
N LYS A 250 -24.67 24.19 -1.42
CA LYS A 250 -23.31 23.82 -0.98
C LYS A 250 -22.32 23.82 -2.16
N LEU A 251 -22.77 23.44 -3.36
CA LEU A 251 -21.97 23.58 -4.58
C LEU A 251 -21.69 25.04 -4.89
N LYS A 252 -22.72 25.90 -4.80
CA LYS A 252 -22.58 27.34 -5.00
C LYS A 252 -21.49 27.95 -4.10
N ILE A 253 -21.54 27.65 -2.80
CA ILE A 253 -20.56 28.14 -1.82
C ILE A 253 -19.16 27.61 -2.15
N HIS A 254 -19.03 26.33 -2.49
CA HIS A 254 -17.74 25.75 -2.84
C HIS A 254 -17.16 26.39 -4.10
N ALA A 255 -17.96 26.58 -5.15
CA ALA A 255 -17.53 27.19 -6.39
C ALA A 255 -17.02 28.62 -6.16
N MET A 256 -17.77 29.42 -5.40
CA MET A 256 -17.35 30.77 -5.02
C MET A 256 -15.98 30.76 -4.34
N ALA A 257 -15.77 29.84 -3.40
CA ALA A 257 -14.49 29.72 -2.71
C ALA A 257 -13.34 29.43 -3.68
N VAL A 258 -13.54 28.56 -4.68
CA VAL A 258 -12.51 28.26 -5.70
C VAL A 258 -12.13 29.52 -6.48
N PHE A 259 -13.10 30.29 -7.00
CA PHE A 259 -12.81 31.51 -7.76
C PHE A 259 -12.12 32.58 -6.90
N VAL A 260 -12.64 32.86 -5.71
CA VAL A 260 -12.09 33.87 -4.80
C VAL A 260 -10.67 33.51 -4.38
N MET A 261 -10.43 32.26 -3.95
CA MET A 261 -9.09 31.82 -3.55
C MET A 261 -8.10 31.84 -4.72
N THR A 262 -8.54 31.61 -5.96
CA THR A 262 -7.67 31.70 -7.14
C THR A 262 -7.30 33.15 -7.44
N CYS A 263 -8.23 34.10 -7.26
CA CYS A 263 -7.93 35.54 -7.37
C CYS A 263 -6.98 36.02 -6.27
N GLU A 264 -7.20 35.58 -5.02
CA GLU A 264 -6.30 35.87 -3.90
C GLU A 264 -4.90 35.28 -4.13
N ALA A 265 -4.81 34.08 -4.71
CA ALA A 265 -3.55 33.46 -5.08
C ALA A 265 -2.79 34.30 -6.12
N ALA A 266 -3.46 34.81 -7.16
CA ALA A 266 -2.86 35.71 -8.15
C ALA A 266 -2.26 36.97 -7.49
N ALA A 267 -3.02 37.63 -6.61
CA ALA A 267 -2.56 38.81 -5.90
C ALA A 267 -1.36 38.52 -4.96
N GLN A 268 -1.38 37.36 -4.29
CA GLN A 268 -0.29 36.94 -3.41
C GLN A 268 0.98 36.56 -4.19
N LEU A 269 0.83 35.90 -5.34
CA LEU A 269 1.94 35.57 -6.23
C LEU A 269 2.64 36.82 -6.75
N ARG A 270 1.89 37.85 -7.15
CA ARG A 270 2.49 39.15 -7.49
C ARG A 270 3.26 39.73 -6.30
N LYS A 271 2.55 39.92 -5.19
CA LYS A 271 3.07 40.66 -4.03
C LYS A 271 4.25 39.98 -3.36
N THR A 272 4.22 38.65 -3.26
CA THR A 272 5.16 37.89 -2.42
C THR A 272 5.92 36.78 -3.17
N GLY A 273 5.56 36.49 -4.43
CA GLY A 273 6.15 35.39 -5.20
C GLY A 273 5.67 34.00 -4.80
N ARG A 274 4.73 33.91 -3.84
CA ARG A 274 4.19 32.63 -3.35
C ARG A 274 2.75 32.80 -2.88
N VAL A 275 1.99 31.72 -2.87
CA VAL A 275 0.65 31.68 -2.25
C VAL A 275 0.82 31.35 -0.77
N THR A 276 0.42 32.27 0.10
CA THR A 276 0.37 32.12 1.55
C THR A 276 -1.09 32.15 2.02
N VAL A 277 -1.75 30.99 2.00
CA VAL A 277 -3.02 30.85 2.70
C VAL A 277 -2.69 30.52 4.16
N ARG A 278 -3.39 31.13 5.14
CA ARG A 278 -3.13 30.89 6.58
C ARG A 278 -3.04 29.38 6.83
N ASP A 279 -2.03 28.94 7.59
CA ASP A 279 -1.76 27.51 7.83
C ASP A 279 -3.01 26.73 8.28
N THR A 280 -3.84 27.34 9.12
CA THR A 280 -5.10 26.76 9.60
C THR A 280 -6.12 26.53 8.47
N THR A 281 -6.18 27.43 7.50
CA THR A 281 -7.06 27.33 6.33
C THR A 281 -6.53 26.32 5.32
N ILE A 282 -5.22 26.32 5.00
CA ILE A 282 -4.61 25.29 4.12
C ILE A 282 -4.79 23.90 4.72
N LYS A 283 -4.47 23.71 6.00
CA LYS A 283 -4.61 22.42 6.68
C LYS A 283 -6.05 21.94 6.64
N ARG A 284 -7.03 22.82 6.87
CA ARG A 284 -8.45 22.47 6.77
C ARG A 284 -8.84 22.10 5.34
N LEU A 285 -8.52 22.94 4.36
CA LEU A 285 -8.88 22.70 2.95
C LEU A 285 -8.24 21.42 2.44
N GLY A 286 -6.93 21.27 2.62
CA GLY A 286 -6.20 20.09 2.21
C GLY A 286 -6.69 18.83 2.91
N SER A 287 -6.89 18.85 4.24
CA SER A 287 -7.45 17.71 4.97
C SER A 287 -8.84 17.32 4.44
N THR A 288 -9.70 18.28 4.12
CA THR A 288 -11.02 18.01 3.54
C THR A 288 -10.92 17.36 2.15
N HIS A 289 -10.12 17.92 1.24
CA HIS A 289 -9.93 17.35 -0.11
C HIS A 289 -9.35 15.94 -0.03
N PHE A 290 -8.37 15.76 0.84
CA PHE A 290 -7.73 14.49 1.07
C PHE A 290 -8.68 13.42 1.65
N LYS A 291 -9.45 13.76 2.71
CA LYS A 291 -10.46 12.86 3.30
C LYS A 291 -11.51 12.41 2.29
N ASN A 292 -11.89 13.30 1.37
CA ASN A 292 -12.86 13.02 0.32
C ASN A 292 -12.28 12.23 -0.86
N GLY A 293 -10.97 11.92 -0.87
CA GLY A 293 -10.34 11.12 -1.91
C GLY A 293 -10.01 11.88 -3.19
N VAL A 294 -9.91 13.22 -3.12
CA VAL A 294 -9.47 14.05 -4.24
C VAL A 294 -8.01 13.68 -4.58
N SER A 295 -7.70 13.59 -5.87
CA SER A 295 -6.39 13.23 -6.41
C SER A 295 -5.95 14.25 -7.46
N ASP A 296 -4.72 14.12 -7.95
CA ASP A 296 -4.14 15.03 -8.94
C ASP A 296 -4.98 15.12 -10.22
N ALA A 297 -5.50 14.01 -10.72
CA ALA A 297 -6.38 14.00 -11.89
C ALA A 297 -7.66 14.83 -11.69
N HIS A 298 -8.20 14.87 -10.47
CA HIS A 298 -9.37 15.69 -10.16
C HIS A 298 -9.06 17.18 -10.21
N PHE A 299 -7.85 17.59 -9.80
CA PHE A 299 -7.41 18.98 -9.93
C PHE A 299 -7.20 19.37 -11.40
N GLU A 300 -6.70 18.47 -12.25
CA GLU A 300 -6.58 18.76 -13.69
C GLU A 300 -7.95 18.93 -14.37
N VAL A 301 -8.91 18.06 -14.05
CA VAL A 301 -10.31 18.21 -14.53
C VAL A 301 -10.92 19.53 -14.05
N ALA A 302 -10.70 19.87 -12.78
CA ALA A 302 -11.16 21.14 -12.22
C ALA A 302 -10.47 22.35 -12.88
N LYS A 303 -9.18 22.28 -13.19
CA LYS A 303 -8.46 23.34 -13.93
C LYS A 303 -9.06 23.55 -15.31
N PHE A 304 -9.28 22.47 -16.06
CA PHE A 304 -9.92 22.52 -17.36
C PHE A 304 -11.31 23.16 -17.28
N ALA A 305 -12.16 22.67 -16.38
CA ALA A 305 -13.51 23.19 -16.20
C ALA A 305 -13.52 24.66 -15.77
N LEU A 306 -12.59 25.08 -14.91
CA LEU A 306 -12.44 26.46 -14.48
C LEU A 306 -12.14 27.38 -15.67
N LEU A 307 -11.14 27.03 -16.48
CA LEU A 307 -10.72 27.85 -17.62
C LEU A 307 -11.80 27.95 -18.70
N GLU A 308 -12.49 26.85 -19.02
CA GLU A 308 -13.62 26.89 -19.98
C GLU A 308 -14.80 27.70 -19.42
N THR A 309 -15.07 27.62 -18.12
CA THR A 309 -16.12 28.43 -17.48
C THR A 309 -15.79 29.92 -17.54
N ILE A 310 -14.54 30.31 -17.28
CA ILE A 310 -14.11 31.73 -17.37
C ILE A 310 -14.24 32.22 -18.81
N LYS A 311 -13.77 31.42 -19.78
CA LYS A 311 -13.86 31.75 -21.21
C LYS A 311 -15.30 32.03 -21.67
N GLU A 312 -16.27 31.28 -21.15
CA GLU A 312 -17.70 31.48 -21.44
C GLU A 312 -18.31 32.68 -20.69
N ALA A 313 -17.75 33.04 -19.53
CA ALA A 313 -18.30 34.06 -18.64
C ALA A 313 -17.78 35.48 -18.90
N VAL A 314 -16.60 35.63 -19.54
CA VAL A 314 -16.04 36.94 -19.90
C VAL A 314 -16.45 37.34 -21.32
N PRO A 315 -16.49 38.65 -21.66
CA PRO A 315 -16.67 39.08 -23.03
C PRO A 315 -15.61 38.45 -23.96
N ALA A 316 -16.02 38.01 -25.15
CA ALA A 316 -15.13 37.32 -26.09
C ALA A 316 -13.87 38.12 -26.44
N SER A 317 -13.95 39.46 -26.45
CA SER A 317 -12.82 40.37 -26.67
C SER A 317 -11.78 40.38 -25.55
N MET A 318 -12.12 39.89 -24.35
CA MET A 318 -11.26 39.85 -23.17
C MET A 318 -10.50 38.52 -23.03
N TRP A 319 -11.08 37.42 -23.51
CA TRP A 319 -10.44 36.11 -23.43
C TRP A 319 -9.22 36.05 -24.35
N SER A 320 -8.07 35.69 -23.78
CA SER A 320 -6.80 35.62 -24.50
C SER A 320 -5.94 34.47 -23.97
N PRO A 321 -4.94 33.99 -24.75
CA PRO A 321 -3.95 33.03 -24.26
C PRO A 321 -3.24 33.52 -22.99
N ALA A 322 -2.97 34.83 -22.89
CA ALA A 322 -2.37 35.45 -21.71
C ALA A 322 -3.30 35.34 -20.48
N MET A 323 -4.59 35.61 -20.63
CA MET A 323 -5.58 35.45 -19.56
C MET A 323 -5.71 33.99 -19.12
N LYS A 324 -5.76 33.05 -20.08
CA LYS A 324 -5.78 31.62 -19.81
C LYS A 324 -4.54 31.20 -18.99
N GLY A 325 -3.36 31.69 -19.38
CA GLY A 325 -2.11 31.45 -18.66
C GLY A 325 -2.13 32.01 -17.25
N ALA A 326 -2.60 33.25 -17.07
CA ALA A 326 -2.67 33.91 -15.77
C ALA A 326 -3.58 33.17 -14.76
N TRP A 327 -4.79 32.79 -15.19
CA TRP A 327 -5.70 31.99 -14.37
C TRP A 327 -5.16 30.58 -14.10
N GLY A 328 -4.55 29.95 -15.11
CA GLY A 328 -3.95 28.63 -14.96
C GLY A 328 -2.81 28.61 -13.95
N GLU A 329 -1.90 29.57 -14.01
CA GLU A 329 -0.77 29.69 -13.08
C GLU A 329 -1.25 29.99 -11.65
N ALA A 330 -2.19 30.92 -11.49
CA ALA A 330 -2.77 31.22 -10.18
C ALA A 330 -3.47 29.99 -9.56
N TYR A 331 -4.19 29.23 -10.39
CA TYR A 331 -4.83 27.98 -9.97
C TYR A 331 -3.79 26.92 -9.56
N ASP A 332 -2.75 26.71 -10.36
CA ASP A 332 -1.72 25.70 -10.09
C ASP A 332 -1.01 25.95 -8.76
N HIS A 333 -0.69 27.22 -8.47
CA HIS A 333 -0.09 27.60 -7.21
C HIS A 333 -1.06 27.47 -6.01
N LEU A 334 -2.34 27.77 -6.20
CA LEU A 334 -3.35 27.51 -5.18
C LEU A 334 -3.48 26.00 -4.90
N VAL A 335 -3.55 25.18 -5.95
CA VAL A 335 -3.60 23.72 -5.83
C VAL A 335 -2.33 23.19 -5.16
N ALA A 336 -1.15 23.71 -5.51
CA ALA A 336 0.09 23.35 -4.84
C ALA A 336 0.02 23.65 -3.33
N ALA A 337 -0.55 24.79 -2.94
CA ALA A 337 -0.78 25.12 -1.53
C ALA A 337 -1.81 24.17 -0.87
N ILE A 338 -2.92 23.84 -1.53
CA ILE A 338 -3.91 22.88 -1.02
C ILE A 338 -3.27 21.50 -0.85
N LYS A 339 -2.49 21.03 -1.84
CA LYS A 339 -1.76 19.77 -1.79
C LYS A 339 -0.77 19.70 -0.63
N GLN A 340 -0.17 20.83 -0.22
CA GLN A 340 0.64 20.88 1.01
C GLN A 340 -0.18 20.55 2.26
N GLY A 341 -1.45 20.99 2.31
CA GLY A 341 -2.37 20.64 3.39
C GLY A 341 -3.06 19.29 3.26
N MET A 342 -3.05 18.68 2.06
CA MET A 342 -3.51 17.30 1.84
C MET A 342 -2.52 16.29 2.41
N LYS A 343 -1.26 16.70 2.58
CA LYS A 343 -0.29 15.93 3.35
C LYS A 343 -0.76 15.92 4.82
N PRO A 344 -0.76 14.76 5.49
CA PRO A 344 -1.14 14.68 6.91
C PRO A 344 -0.29 15.67 7.73
N ALA A 345 -0.87 16.20 8.83
CA ALA A 345 -0.29 17.29 9.64
C ALA A 345 1.14 17.01 10.20
N ALA A 346 1.66 15.80 10.02
CA ALA A 346 3.06 15.42 10.26
C ALA A 346 4.06 15.92 9.20
N ALA A 347 3.60 16.45 8.05
CA ALA A 347 4.45 16.78 6.90
C ALA A 347 5.05 18.21 6.88
N ALA A 348 4.90 18.98 7.96
CA ALA A 348 5.48 20.32 8.09
C ALA A 348 6.69 20.34 9.04
N SER A 349 7.73 19.58 8.71
CA SER A 349 9.09 19.91 9.16
C SER A 349 10.09 19.43 8.11
N ASN A 350 11.12 20.25 7.88
CA ASN A 350 12.13 20.11 6.84
C ASN A 350 13.12 18.96 7.16
N GLY A 351 12.64 17.73 7.05
CA GLY A 351 13.45 16.51 7.08
C GLY A 351 12.67 15.44 6.33
N ALA A 352 13.34 14.60 5.54
CA ALA A 352 12.70 13.51 4.81
C ALA A 352 11.70 12.77 5.73
N VAL A 353 10.40 12.95 5.46
CA VAL A 353 9.34 12.35 6.28
C VAL A 353 9.41 10.86 6.04
N ARG A 354 9.94 10.17 7.03
CA ARG A 354 10.05 8.72 7.09
C ARG A 354 8.68 8.21 7.54
N PHE A 355 8.12 7.25 6.80
CA PHE A 355 6.91 6.53 7.17
C PHE A 355 6.93 6.17 8.67
N THR A 356 5.88 6.54 9.41
CA THR A 356 5.94 6.53 10.88
C THR A 356 5.69 5.15 11.47
N GLU A 357 5.98 5.00 12.77
CA GLU A 357 5.72 3.75 13.50
C GLU A 357 4.22 3.46 13.53
N GLU A 358 3.43 4.51 13.72
CA GLU A 358 1.98 4.44 13.76
C GLU A 358 1.43 4.02 12.39
N GLN A 359 1.99 4.55 11.29
CA GLN A 359 1.60 4.13 9.94
C GLN A 359 1.92 2.64 9.69
N GLU A 360 3.12 2.18 10.06
CA GLU A 360 3.48 0.76 9.97
C GLU A 360 2.56 -0.10 10.84
N ALA A 361 2.33 0.30 12.08
CA ALA A 361 1.45 -0.40 13.00
C ALA A 361 0.02 -0.50 12.46
N LEU A 362 -0.52 0.54 11.83
CA LEU A 362 -1.84 0.51 11.22
C LEU A 362 -1.91 -0.51 10.08
N VAL A 363 -0.90 -0.55 9.20
CA VAL A 363 -0.80 -1.52 8.11
C VAL A 363 -0.70 -2.95 8.67
N LEU A 364 0.23 -3.19 9.60
CA LEU A 364 0.47 -4.53 10.14
C LEU A 364 -0.70 -5.04 11.01
N LYS A 365 -1.34 -4.19 11.82
CA LYS A 365 -2.49 -4.59 12.65
C LYS A 365 -3.71 -4.94 11.82
N SER A 366 -4.02 -4.12 10.81
CA SER A 366 -5.14 -4.42 9.90
C SER A 366 -4.86 -5.66 9.07
N TRP A 367 -3.63 -5.83 8.59
CA TRP A 367 -3.21 -7.07 7.92
C TRP A 367 -3.36 -8.30 8.82
N ALA A 368 -3.00 -8.19 10.11
CA ALA A 368 -3.11 -9.29 11.07
C ALA A 368 -4.55 -9.81 11.26
N ILE A 369 -5.57 -8.98 11.02
CA ILE A 369 -6.98 -9.38 11.06
C ILE A 369 -7.40 -10.06 9.76
N MET A 370 -6.92 -9.52 8.63
CA MET A 370 -7.29 -9.97 7.30
C MET A 370 -6.58 -11.26 6.87
N LYS A 371 -5.36 -11.51 7.37
CA LYS A 371 -4.46 -12.55 6.87
C LYS A 371 -5.05 -13.97 6.95
N ASP A 372 -5.89 -14.26 7.94
CA ASP A 372 -6.46 -15.60 8.12
C ASP A 372 -7.57 -15.89 7.10
N ASP A 373 -8.25 -14.84 6.61
CA ASP A 373 -9.19 -14.87 5.48
C ASP A 373 -8.58 -14.36 4.17
N SER A 374 -7.25 -14.37 4.09
CA SER A 374 -6.46 -13.91 2.94
C SER A 374 -6.96 -14.45 1.60
N ALA A 375 -7.40 -15.71 1.58
CA ALA A 375 -7.94 -16.37 0.41
C ALA A 375 -9.13 -15.63 -0.20
N ASN A 376 -10.11 -15.25 0.63
CA ASN A 376 -11.32 -14.59 0.17
C ASN A 376 -11.08 -13.10 -0.08
N ILE A 377 -10.26 -12.47 0.75
CA ILE A 377 -9.85 -11.06 0.59
C ILE A 377 -9.14 -10.86 -0.75
N GLY A 378 -8.26 -11.79 -1.12
CA GLY A 378 -7.57 -11.72 -2.41
C GLY A 378 -8.50 -11.84 -3.62
N HIS A 379 -9.55 -12.66 -3.51
CA HIS A 379 -10.58 -12.72 -4.56
C HIS A 379 -11.41 -11.44 -4.62
N ARG A 380 -11.88 -10.92 -3.47
CA ARG A 380 -12.64 -9.65 -3.41
C ARG A 380 -11.87 -8.50 -4.05
N PHE A 381 -10.57 -8.43 -3.81
CA PHE A 381 -9.68 -7.45 -4.43
C PHE A 381 -9.73 -7.48 -5.97
N PHE A 382 -9.53 -8.65 -6.59
CA PHE A 382 -9.57 -8.75 -8.04
C PHE A 382 -10.98 -8.62 -8.63
N LEU A 383 -12.00 -9.12 -7.95
CA LEU A 383 -13.39 -8.89 -8.35
C LEU A 383 -13.70 -7.39 -8.42
N LYS A 384 -13.26 -6.62 -7.41
CA LYS A 384 -13.46 -5.16 -7.37
C LYS A 384 -12.65 -4.45 -8.47
N ILE A 385 -11.43 -4.91 -8.79
CA ILE A 385 -10.69 -4.43 -9.97
C ILE A 385 -11.50 -4.65 -11.24
N PHE A 386 -12.04 -5.86 -11.45
CA PHE A 386 -12.76 -6.20 -12.68
C PHE A 386 -14.17 -5.62 -12.75
N GLU A 387 -14.76 -5.26 -11.62
CA GLU A 387 -16.01 -4.50 -11.56
C GLU A 387 -15.77 -3.05 -12.02
N VAL A 388 -14.71 -2.42 -11.51
CA VAL A 388 -14.35 -1.04 -11.86
C VAL A 388 -13.76 -0.93 -13.27
N ALA A 389 -12.95 -1.90 -13.68
CA ALA A 389 -12.30 -1.96 -14.98
C ALA A 389 -12.42 -3.37 -15.58
N PRO A 390 -13.57 -3.72 -16.19
CA PRO A 390 -13.77 -5.04 -16.80
C PRO A 390 -12.72 -5.42 -17.85
N SER A 391 -12.23 -4.43 -18.61
CA SER A 391 -11.19 -4.62 -19.63
C SER A 391 -9.84 -5.07 -19.04
N ALA A 392 -9.57 -4.81 -17.75
CA ALA A 392 -8.34 -5.21 -17.10
C ALA A 392 -8.19 -6.75 -17.04
N ARG A 393 -9.28 -7.52 -17.18
CA ARG A 393 -9.24 -8.99 -17.24
C ARG A 393 -8.28 -9.51 -18.32
N HIS A 394 -8.20 -8.83 -19.46
CA HIS A 394 -7.35 -9.26 -20.58
C HIS A 394 -5.84 -9.16 -20.29
N LEU A 395 -5.45 -8.35 -19.31
CA LEU A 395 -4.05 -8.17 -18.88
C LEU A 395 -3.52 -9.40 -18.13
N PHE A 396 -4.39 -10.27 -17.64
CA PHE A 396 -4.02 -11.48 -16.91
C PHE A 396 -4.00 -12.66 -17.87
N SER A 397 -2.82 -13.00 -18.39
CA SER A 397 -2.65 -14.08 -19.38
C SER A 397 -3.24 -15.43 -18.93
N PHE A 398 -3.13 -15.75 -17.64
CA PHE A 398 -3.68 -16.98 -17.05
C PHE A 398 -5.21 -17.02 -16.95
N LEU A 399 -5.91 -15.90 -17.20
CA LEU A 399 -7.37 -15.88 -17.27
C LEU A 399 -7.90 -16.12 -18.69
N ARG A 400 -7.07 -15.93 -19.73
CA ARG A 400 -7.52 -15.84 -21.12
C ARG A 400 -8.18 -17.13 -21.64
N ASN A 401 -7.79 -18.28 -21.08
CA ASN A 401 -8.30 -19.62 -21.42
C ASN A 401 -8.63 -20.44 -20.16
N SER A 402 -9.05 -19.79 -19.08
CA SER A 402 -9.35 -20.47 -17.81
C SER A 402 -10.84 -20.73 -17.66
N ASP A 403 -11.22 -22.01 -17.51
CA ASP A 403 -12.60 -22.40 -17.17
C ASP A 403 -12.92 -22.25 -15.67
N VAL A 404 -11.90 -21.93 -14.85
CA VAL A 404 -12.06 -21.74 -13.41
C VAL A 404 -12.72 -20.37 -13.14
N PRO A 405 -13.84 -20.32 -12.39
CA PRO A 405 -14.46 -19.06 -11.96
C PRO A 405 -13.47 -18.15 -11.25
N LEU A 406 -13.60 -16.83 -11.42
CA LEU A 406 -12.67 -15.84 -10.86
C LEU A 406 -12.53 -15.99 -9.34
N GLU A 407 -13.64 -16.29 -8.65
CA GLU A 407 -13.75 -16.49 -7.21
C GLU A 407 -13.06 -17.76 -6.71
N LYS A 408 -12.65 -18.65 -7.62
CA LYS A 408 -11.97 -19.91 -7.30
C LYS A 408 -10.59 -19.99 -7.96
N ASN A 409 -10.15 -18.95 -8.66
CA ASN A 409 -8.93 -19.00 -9.45
C ASN A 409 -7.68 -18.90 -8.55
N PRO A 410 -6.86 -19.97 -8.46
CA PRO A 410 -5.71 -20.00 -7.55
C PRO A 410 -4.61 -19.01 -7.92
N ASN A 411 -4.50 -18.60 -9.20
CA ASN A 411 -3.51 -17.63 -9.64
C ASN A 411 -3.89 -16.20 -9.23
N LEU A 412 -5.18 -15.85 -9.26
CA LEU A 412 -5.65 -14.58 -8.69
C LEU A 412 -5.40 -14.53 -7.18
N LYS A 413 -5.68 -15.63 -6.48
CA LYS A 413 -5.40 -15.74 -5.04
C LYS A 413 -3.92 -15.49 -4.72
N LYS A 414 -3.01 -16.18 -5.42
CA LYS A 414 -1.55 -16.04 -5.26
C LYS A 414 -1.09 -14.61 -5.57
N HIS A 415 -1.57 -14.03 -6.66
CA HIS A 415 -1.24 -12.66 -7.04
C HIS A 415 -1.72 -11.66 -5.99
N ALA A 416 -2.95 -11.80 -5.50
CA ALA A 416 -3.49 -10.88 -4.51
C ALA A 416 -2.66 -10.92 -3.22
N MET A 417 -2.27 -12.12 -2.78
CA MET A 417 -1.37 -12.25 -1.63
C MET A 417 -0.04 -11.55 -1.83
N ALA A 418 0.55 -11.66 -3.03
CA ALA A 418 1.76 -10.91 -3.34
C ALA A 418 1.55 -9.39 -3.18
N VAL A 419 0.43 -8.84 -3.67
CA VAL A 419 0.13 -7.41 -3.54
C VAL A 419 0.04 -6.96 -2.08
N PHE A 420 -0.76 -7.66 -1.26
CA PHE A 420 -0.94 -7.29 0.15
C PHE A 420 0.36 -7.41 0.94
N VAL A 421 1.08 -8.53 0.80
CA VAL A 421 2.33 -8.77 1.52
C VAL A 421 3.40 -7.77 1.09
N MET A 422 3.59 -7.55 -0.21
CA MET A 422 4.59 -6.59 -0.69
C MET A 422 4.27 -5.17 -0.23
N THR A 423 2.99 -4.83 -0.07
CA THR A 423 2.58 -3.53 0.49
C THR A 423 2.91 -3.44 1.99
N CYS A 424 2.70 -4.51 2.77
CA CYS A 424 3.15 -4.58 4.18
C CYS A 424 4.66 -4.47 4.31
N GLU A 425 5.42 -5.15 3.44
CA GLU A 425 6.88 -5.06 3.41
C GLU A 425 7.35 -3.67 3.00
N ALA A 426 6.67 -3.02 2.05
CA ALA A 426 6.94 -1.64 1.67
C ALA A 426 6.75 -0.69 2.86
N ALA A 427 5.67 -0.84 3.63
CA ALA A 427 5.46 -0.09 4.87
C ALA A 427 6.62 -0.25 5.86
N ALA A 428 7.05 -1.49 6.11
CA ALA A 428 8.19 -1.78 6.99
C ALA A 428 9.51 -1.20 6.46
N GLN A 429 9.76 -1.28 5.14
CA GLN A 429 10.96 -0.72 4.52
C GLN A 429 10.98 0.81 4.54
N LEU A 430 9.84 1.45 4.29
CA LEU A 430 9.72 2.90 4.38
C LEU A 430 9.99 3.36 5.82
N ARG A 431 9.45 2.66 6.84
CA ARG A 431 9.79 2.93 8.23
C ARG A 431 11.29 2.77 8.48
N LYS A 432 11.85 1.64 8.07
CA LYS A 432 13.23 1.28 8.41
C LYS A 432 14.28 2.05 7.62
N THR A 433 14.00 2.45 6.39
CA THR A 433 15.03 2.99 5.48
C THR A 433 14.62 4.26 4.74
N GLY A 434 13.35 4.70 4.86
CA GLY A 434 12.83 5.88 4.17
C GLY A 434 12.57 5.66 2.68
N ARG A 435 12.79 4.45 2.15
CA ARG A 435 12.56 4.10 0.75
C ARG A 435 12.13 2.65 0.62
N VAL A 436 11.44 2.33 -0.46
CA VAL A 436 11.19 0.94 -0.86
C VAL A 436 12.34 0.49 -1.74
N THR A 437 13.07 -0.54 -1.31
CA THR A 437 14.12 -1.17 -2.12
C THR A 437 13.67 -2.56 -2.51
N VAL A 438 13.28 -2.71 -3.77
CA VAL A 438 13.11 -4.03 -4.38
C VAL A 438 14.36 -4.27 -5.22
N ARG A 439 14.93 -5.49 -5.20
CA ARG A 439 16.13 -5.80 -6.00
C ARG A 439 15.90 -5.48 -7.47
N ASP A 440 16.93 -4.97 -8.15
CA ASP A 440 16.92 -4.72 -9.59
C ASP A 440 16.38 -5.90 -10.40
N THR A 441 16.79 -7.14 -10.09
CA THR A 441 16.31 -8.33 -10.81
C THR A 441 14.81 -8.59 -10.61
N THR A 442 14.31 -8.35 -9.40
CA THR A 442 12.88 -8.47 -9.07
C THR A 442 12.08 -7.32 -9.67
N ILE A 443 12.55 -6.07 -9.55
CA ILE A 443 11.94 -4.89 -10.17
C ILE A 443 11.89 -5.08 -11.68
N LYS A 444 12.99 -5.50 -12.31
CA LYS A 444 13.05 -5.80 -13.75
C LYS A 444 12.06 -6.89 -14.13
N ARG A 445 11.94 -7.97 -13.33
CA ARG A 445 10.96 -9.04 -13.61
C ARG A 445 9.52 -8.57 -13.45
N LEU A 446 9.17 -7.96 -12.31
CA LEU A 446 7.82 -7.48 -12.04
C LEU A 446 7.42 -6.39 -13.02
N GLY A 447 8.27 -5.38 -13.19
CA GLY A 447 8.08 -4.30 -14.14
C GLY A 447 7.99 -4.80 -15.57
N SER A 448 8.88 -5.69 -16.02
CA SER A 448 8.81 -6.28 -17.37
C SER A 448 7.51 -7.07 -17.58
N THR A 449 7.06 -7.85 -16.59
CA THR A 449 5.79 -8.59 -16.69
C THR A 449 4.59 -7.66 -16.78
N HIS A 450 4.51 -6.63 -15.92
CA HIS A 450 3.42 -5.65 -15.96
C HIS A 450 3.44 -4.86 -17.28
N PHE A 451 4.62 -4.46 -17.75
CA PHE A 451 4.80 -3.79 -19.03
C PHE A 451 4.37 -4.67 -20.23
N LYS A 452 4.84 -5.92 -20.30
CA LYS A 452 4.50 -6.89 -21.36
C LYS A 452 3.01 -7.19 -21.42
N ASN A 453 2.34 -7.20 -20.27
CA ASN A 453 0.90 -7.43 -20.18
C ASN A 453 0.06 -6.17 -20.50
N GLY A 454 0.69 -5.02 -20.78
CA GLY A 454 -0.01 -3.78 -21.13
C GLY A 454 -0.58 -3.02 -19.94
N VAL A 455 -0.07 -3.27 -18.73
CA VAL A 455 -0.47 -2.54 -17.52
C VAL A 455 0.00 -1.09 -17.66
N SER A 456 -0.85 -0.15 -17.26
CA SER A 456 -0.61 1.29 -17.32
C SER A 456 -0.92 1.93 -15.96
N ASP A 457 -0.60 3.21 -15.82
CA ASP A 457 -0.84 3.97 -14.59
C ASP A 457 -2.30 3.92 -14.13
N THR A 458 -3.26 4.00 -15.06
CA THR A 458 -4.69 3.90 -14.73
C THR A 458 -5.05 2.56 -14.09
N HIS A 459 -4.39 1.47 -14.48
CA HIS A 459 -4.62 0.15 -13.88
C HIS A 459 -4.09 0.08 -12.44
N PHE A 460 -2.94 0.71 -12.14
CA PHE A 460 -2.43 0.81 -10.77
C PHE A 460 -3.33 1.65 -9.87
N GLU A 461 -4.00 2.68 -10.41
CA GLU A 461 -4.99 3.47 -9.66
C GLU A 461 -6.26 2.68 -9.35
N VAL A 462 -6.77 1.90 -10.31
CA VAL A 462 -7.90 0.99 -10.08
C VAL A 462 -7.54 -0.06 -9.03
N ALA A 463 -6.33 -0.62 -9.10
CA ALA A 463 -5.83 -1.54 -8.08
C ALA A 463 -5.66 -0.86 -6.71
N ARG A 464 -5.22 0.41 -6.64
CA ARG A 464 -5.16 1.17 -5.39
C ARG A 464 -6.54 1.32 -4.76
N PHE A 465 -7.54 1.71 -5.56
CA PHE A 465 -8.92 1.83 -5.11
C PHE A 465 -9.44 0.49 -4.58
N ALA A 466 -9.30 -0.58 -5.37
CA ALA A 466 -9.75 -1.91 -5.00
C ALA A 466 -9.05 -2.42 -3.73
N LEU A 467 -7.75 -2.15 -3.56
CA LEU A 467 -6.98 -2.50 -2.37
C LEU A 467 -7.59 -1.85 -1.13
N LEU A 468 -7.73 -0.53 -1.13
CA LEU A 468 -8.25 0.23 0.02
C LEU A 468 -9.68 -0.16 0.39
N GLU A 469 -10.53 -0.36 -0.62
CA GLU A 469 -11.90 -0.81 -0.40
C GLU A 469 -11.96 -2.24 0.14
N THR A 470 -11.11 -3.15 -0.37
CA THR A 470 -11.04 -4.52 0.15
C THR A 470 -10.57 -4.54 1.60
N ILE A 471 -9.61 -3.70 1.97
CA ILE A 471 -9.15 -3.57 3.36
C ILE A 471 -10.28 -3.08 4.25
N LYS A 472 -10.95 -2.01 3.83
CA LYS A 472 -12.10 -1.42 4.55
C LYS A 472 -13.20 -2.45 4.79
N ASP A 473 -13.51 -3.28 3.79
CA ASP A 473 -14.53 -4.32 3.88
C ASP A 473 -14.04 -5.57 4.65
N GLY A 474 -12.72 -5.73 4.81
CA GLY A 474 -12.05 -6.87 5.45
C GLY A 474 -11.71 -6.69 6.92
N ILE A 475 -11.88 -5.49 7.49
CA ILE A 475 -11.61 -5.18 8.90
C ILE A 475 -12.87 -4.67 9.62
N PRO A 476 -12.92 -4.72 10.96
CA PRO A 476 -13.98 -4.07 11.72
C PRO A 476 -14.13 -2.59 11.37
N ALA A 477 -15.36 -2.14 11.13
CA ALA A 477 -15.66 -0.77 10.70
C ALA A 477 -15.14 0.31 11.69
N SER A 478 -15.04 -0.02 12.98
CA SER A 478 -14.48 0.86 14.02
C SER A 478 -12.98 1.12 13.85
N MET A 479 -12.27 0.28 13.10
CA MET A 479 -10.83 0.35 12.90
C MET A 479 -10.45 1.11 11.63
N TRP A 480 -11.36 1.16 10.65
CA TRP A 480 -11.14 1.89 9.41
C TRP A 480 -11.25 3.40 9.65
N ASN A 481 -10.12 4.09 9.50
CA ASN A 481 -10.02 5.53 9.66
C ASN A 481 -9.16 6.14 8.54
N PRO A 482 -9.18 7.47 8.37
CA PRO A 482 -8.35 8.13 7.38
C PRO A 482 -6.86 7.79 7.53
N GLU A 483 -6.34 7.69 8.74
CA GLU A 483 -4.93 7.42 8.99
C GLU A 483 -4.49 6.06 8.43
N MET A 484 -5.31 5.02 8.60
CA MET A 484 -5.09 3.69 8.06
C MET A 484 -5.19 3.68 6.54
N LYS A 485 -6.20 4.34 5.98
CA LYS A 485 -6.34 4.51 4.53
C LYS A 485 -5.07 5.13 3.92
N ASN A 486 -4.48 6.10 4.63
CA ASN A 486 -3.27 6.79 4.18
C ASN A 486 -2.06 5.89 4.28
N ALA A 487 -1.88 5.20 5.40
CA ALA A 487 -0.75 4.32 5.61
C ALA A 487 -0.67 3.21 4.55
N TRP A 488 -1.81 2.59 4.22
CA TRP A 488 -1.90 1.62 3.13
C TRP A 488 -1.71 2.26 1.75
N GLY A 489 -2.32 3.42 1.51
CA GLY A 489 -2.19 4.14 0.24
C GLY A 489 -0.75 4.55 -0.06
N GLU A 490 -0.06 5.12 0.92
CA GLU A 490 1.35 5.55 0.82
C GLU A 490 2.29 4.35 0.62
N ALA A 491 2.12 3.28 1.42
CA ALA A 491 2.92 2.06 1.25
C ALA A 491 2.73 1.45 -0.16
N TYR A 492 1.50 1.42 -0.67
CA TYR A 492 1.18 0.93 -2.01
C TYR A 492 1.77 1.83 -3.10
N GLU A 493 1.64 3.15 -2.99
CA GLU A 493 2.17 4.11 -3.97
C GLU A 493 3.69 4.00 -4.11
N HIS A 494 4.42 3.86 -3.00
CA HIS A 494 5.86 3.65 -3.02
C HIS A 494 6.25 2.30 -3.60
N LEU A 495 5.48 1.24 -3.34
CA LEU A 495 5.67 -0.06 -3.99
C LEU A 495 5.46 0.05 -5.51
N VAL A 496 4.38 0.70 -5.95
CA VAL A 496 4.09 0.90 -7.37
C VAL A 496 5.17 1.75 -8.05
N ALA A 497 5.67 2.79 -7.39
CA ALA A 497 6.78 3.60 -7.91
C ALA A 497 8.01 2.71 -8.18
N ALA A 498 8.38 1.83 -7.25
CA ALA A 498 9.48 0.89 -7.43
C ALA A 498 9.21 -0.11 -8.59
N ILE A 499 7.97 -0.59 -8.76
CA ILE A 499 7.61 -1.47 -9.89
C ILE A 499 7.72 -0.74 -11.24
N LYS A 500 7.25 0.51 -11.30
CA LYS A 500 7.29 1.36 -12.51
C LYS A 500 8.71 1.66 -12.97
N GLU A 501 9.68 1.74 -12.07
CA GLU A 501 11.10 1.85 -12.45
C GLU A 501 11.55 0.67 -13.34
N GLY A 502 11.04 -0.53 -13.07
CA GLY A 502 11.30 -1.73 -13.88
C GLY A 502 10.46 -1.89 -15.13
N MET A 503 9.43 -1.05 -15.33
CA MET A 503 8.61 -1.03 -16.54
C MET A 503 9.26 -0.23 -17.68
N LYS A 504 10.28 0.57 -17.38
CA LYS A 504 11.01 1.33 -18.39
C LYS A 504 11.77 0.37 -19.31
N PRO A 505 11.72 0.55 -20.64
CA PRO A 505 12.51 -0.26 -21.55
C PRO A 505 13.99 -0.14 -21.18
N VAL A 506 14.69 -1.27 -21.09
CA VAL A 506 16.15 -1.29 -20.96
C VAL A 506 16.68 -0.55 -22.19
N ALA A 507 17.31 0.60 -21.99
CA ALA A 507 18.05 1.25 -23.07
C ALA A 507 19.09 0.24 -23.55
N LEU A 508 18.95 -0.22 -24.80
CA LEU A 508 19.99 -0.97 -25.48
C LEU A 508 21.19 -0.03 -25.58
N LEU A 509 22.20 -0.28 -24.75
CA LEU A 509 23.55 0.26 -24.93
C LEU A 509 24.32 -0.60 -25.92
#